data_AF-A0A6N2ZB55-F1
#
_entry.id   AF-A0A6N2ZB55-F1
#
_cell.length_a   1.000
_cell.length_b   1.000
_cell.length_c   1.000
_cell.angle_alpha   90.00
_cell.angle_beta   90.00
_cell.angle_gamma   90.00
#
_symmetry.space_group_name_H-M   'P 1'
#
loop_
_entity.id
_entity.type
_entity.pdbx_description
1 polymer ?
#
loop_
_entity_poly.entity_id
_entity_poly.type
_entity_poly.pdbx_seq_one_letter_code
_entity_poly.pdbx_strand_id
1 'polypeptide(L)'
;MKTADNEKEHAKMWYKELFGIGDTAENLETAADGENYEWTDMYVEFAKTAEEEVFPQLAKKFLMVAEIEKHHEERYRALLKNIETAAVFKRGEVKFSECRNCGHIIVGTKAPKVCPVCTHAQSYFEVRAENY
;
A
#
# COMPACT_ATOMS: atom_id res chain seq x y z
N MET A 1 -19.51 15.63 -0.53
CA MET A 1 -18.05 15.46 -0.33
C MET A 1 -17.20 16.48 -1.10
N LYS A 2 -17.77 17.56 -1.66
CA LYS A 2 -17.04 18.55 -2.49
C LYS A 2 -15.83 19.18 -1.78
N THR A 3 -16.03 19.70 -0.57
CA THR A 3 -14.98 20.40 0.16
C THR A 3 -13.80 19.50 0.51
N ALA A 4 -14.05 18.25 0.93
CA ALA A 4 -12.97 17.29 1.24
C ALA A 4 -12.11 16.97 0.01
N ASP A 5 -12.72 16.82 -1.17
CA ASP A 5 -11.97 16.64 -2.41
C ASP A 5 -11.18 17.90 -2.79
N ASN A 6 -11.70 19.10 -2.53
CA ASN A 6 -10.94 20.34 -2.73
C ASN A 6 -9.71 20.39 -1.81
N GLU A 7 -9.84 20.05 -0.53
CA GLU A 7 -8.70 20.05 0.40
C GLU A 7 -7.67 18.96 0.07
N LYS A 8 -8.10 17.79 -0.43
CA LYS A 8 -7.19 16.77 -0.97
C LYS A 8 -6.35 17.32 -2.12
N GLU A 9 -6.96 18.06 -3.04
CA GLU A 9 -6.22 18.68 -4.15
C GLU A 9 -5.29 19.80 -3.66
N HIS A 10 -5.69 20.59 -2.64
CA HIS A 10 -4.81 21.57 -2.02
C HIS A 10 -3.57 20.90 -1.40
N ALA A 11 -3.76 19.85 -0.59
CA ALA A 11 -2.66 19.12 0.04
C ALA A 11 -1.69 18.53 -1.02
N LYS A 12 -2.24 17.94 -2.09
CA LYS A 12 -1.46 17.41 -3.21
C LYS A 12 -0.67 18.51 -3.94
N MET A 13 -1.26 19.69 -4.13
CA MET A 13 -0.57 20.83 -4.74
C MET A 13 0.62 21.25 -3.89
N TRP A 14 0.43 21.48 -2.60
CA TRP A 14 1.51 21.90 -1.69
C TRP A 14 2.60 20.84 -1.56
N TYR A 15 2.23 19.56 -1.49
CA TYR A 15 3.21 18.47 -1.41
C TYR A 15 4.12 18.43 -2.65
N LYS A 16 3.55 18.65 -3.85
CA LYS A 16 4.34 18.72 -5.09
C LYS A 16 5.35 19.87 -5.10
N GLU A 17 4.99 21.03 -4.57
CA GLU A 17 5.88 22.20 -4.53
C GLU A 17 7.05 22.02 -3.55
N LEU A 18 6.83 21.30 -2.44
CA LEU A 18 7.83 21.13 -1.38
C LEU A 18 8.71 19.90 -1.56
N PHE A 19 8.11 18.76 -1.88
CA PHE A 19 8.78 17.45 -1.87
C PHE A 19 8.78 16.78 -3.25
N GLY A 20 7.84 17.15 -4.11
CA GLY A 20 7.56 16.44 -5.36
C GLY A 20 6.69 15.20 -5.13
N ILE A 21 6.17 14.63 -6.23
CA ILE A 21 5.55 13.30 -6.23
C ILE A 21 6.33 12.48 -7.24
N GLY A 22 7.05 11.47 -6.75
CA GLY A 22 7.92 10.62 -7.54
C GLY A 22 7.15 9.60 -8.37
N ASP A 23 7.88 8.68 -8.98
CA ASP A 23 7.28 7.50 -9.59
C ASP A 23 6.74 6.51 -8.54
N THR A 24 6.08 5.45 -8.97
CA THR A 24 5.47 4.49 -8.03
C THR A 24 6.50 3.80 -7.14
N ALA A 25 7.72 3.57 -7.61
CA ALA A 25 8.76 2.94 -6.80
C ALA A 25 9.24 3.90 -5.70
N GLU A 26 9.56 5.15 -6.07
CA GLU A 26 9.96 6.19 -5.13
C GLU A 26 8.88 6.46 -4.07
N ASN A 27 7.61 6.50 -4.49
CA ASN A 27 6.49 6.68 -3.58
C ASN A 27 6.31 5.50 -2.61
N LEU A 28 6.54 4.25 -3.06
CA LEU A 28 6.46 3.06 -2.20
C LEU A 28 7.62 2.99 -1.21
N GLU A 29 8.83 3.40 -1.62
CA GLU A 29 9.99 3.51 -0.73
C GLU A 29 9.73 4.55 0.35
N THR A 30 9.33 5.76 -0.04
CA THR A 30 8.99 6.85 0.90
C THR A 30 7.89 6.44 1.87
N ALA A 31 6.84 5.75 1.38
CA ALA A 31 5.78 5.23 2.25
C ALA A 31 6.31 4.19 3.23
N ALA A 32 7.12 3.23 2.79
CA ALA A 32 7.70 2.22 3.66
C ALA A 32 8.62 2.81 4.74
N ASP A 33 9.41 3.84 4.40
CA ASP A 33 10.26 4.55 5.36
C ASP A 33 9.43 5.32 6.40
N GLY A 34 8.32 5.93 5.98
CA GLY A 34 7.36 6.57 6.86
C GLY A 34 6.74 5.59 7.84
N GLU A 35 6.17 4.49 7.34
CA GLU A 35 5.60 3.41 8.16
C GLU A 35 6.64 2.85 9.15
N ASN A 36 7.89 2.67 8.70
CA ASN A 36 8.99 2.21 9.56
C ASN A 36 9.16 3.12 10.77
N TYR A 37 9.35 4.43 10.53
CA TYR A 37 9.45 5.43 11.59
C TYR A 37 8.24 5.40 12.54
N GLU A 38 7.03 5.21 12.01
CA GLU A 38 5.82 5.16 12.82
C GLU A 38 5.86 4.01 13.83
N TRP A 39 6.20 2.79 13.39
CA TRP A 39 6.15 1.62 14.28
C TRP A 39 7.41 1.40 15.11
N THR A 40 8.59 1.85 14.67
CA THR A 40 9.85 1.69 15.43
C THR A 40 10.04 2.77 16.47
N ASP A 41 9.63 4.00 16.18
CA ASP A 41 9.96 5.18 16.99
C ASP A 41 8.69 5.90 17.47
N MET A 42 7.88 6.43 16.56
CA MET A 42 6.79 7.36 16.92
C MET A 42 5.77 6.71 17.86
N TYR A 43 5.19 5.57 17.49
CA TYR A 43 4.17 4.92 18.31
C TYR A 43 4.74 4.24 19.55
N VAL A 44 6.01 3.82 19.52
CA VAL A 44 6.71 3.28 20.70
C VAL A 44 6.88 4.37 21.75
N GLU A 45 7.33 5.56 21.35
CA GLU A 45 7.47 6.70 22.25
C GLU A 45 6.11 7.22 22.72
N PHE A 46 5.09 7.29 21.86
CA PHE A 46 3.73 7.65 22.29
C PHE A 46 3.17 6.66 23.31
N ALA A 47 3.41 5.36 23.13
CA ALA A 47 2.99 4.36 24.10
C ALA A 47 3.66 4.56 25.46
N LYS A 48 4.98 4.81 25.45
CA LYS A 48 5.75 5.09 26.66
C LYS A 48 5.27 6.35 27.38
N THR A 49 5.08 7.46 26.67
CA THR A 49 4.52 8.69 27.26
C THR A 49 3.13 8.45 27.84
N ALA A 50 2.27 7.69 27.14
CA ALA A 50 0.94 7.36 27.65
C ALA A 50 1.00 6.50 28.93
N GLU A 51 1.95 5.58 29.08
CA GLU A 51 2.17 4.86 30.35
C GLU A 51 2.62 5.81 31.47
N GLU A 52 3.57 6.70 31.19
CA GLU A 52 4.08 7.70 32.15
C GLU A 52 2.98 8.65 32.63
N GLU A 53 2.05 9.01 31.75
CA GLU A 53 0.89 9.86 32.05
C GLU A 53 -0.33 9.08 32.58
N VAL A 54 -0.19 7.77 32.85
CA VAL A 54 -1.24 6.92 33.45
C VAL A 54 -2.46 6.72 32.53
N PHE A 55 -2.21 6.59 31.22
CA PHE A 55 -3.18 6.22 30.19
C PHE A 55 -2.89 4.83 29.56
N PRO A 56 -2.92 3.73 30.33
CA PRO A 56 -2.49 2.40 29.87
C PRO A 56 -3.32 1.85 28.69
N GLN A 57 -4.58 2.25 28.56
CA GLN A 57 -5.40 1.87 27.41
C GLN A 57 -4.93 2.53 26.10
N LEU A 58 -4.46 3.78 26.18
CA LEU A 58 -3.90 4.48 25.02
C LEU A 58 -2.53 3.92 24.67
N ALA A 59 -1.69 3.65 25.67
CA ALA A 59 -0.40 3.01 25.46
C ALA A 59 -0.52 1.69 24.68
N LYS A 60 -1.41 0.80 25.14
CA LYS A 60 -1.72 -0.44 24.44
C LYS A 60 -2.22 -0.18 23.01
N LYS A 61 -3.10 0.81 22.82
CA LYS A 61 -3.63 1.13 21.50
C LYS A 61 -2.53 1.62 20.55
N PHE A 62 -1.58 2.44 21.01
CA PHE A 62 -0.44 2.86 20.19
C PHE A 62 0.43 1.68 19.76
N LEU A 63 0.71 0.73 20.67
CA LEU A 63 1.45 -0.48 20.31
C LEU A 63 0.71 -1.35 19.29
N MET A 64 -0.62 -1.48 19.42
CA MET A 64 -1.43 -2.20 18.43
C MET A 64 -1.45 -1.51 17.06
N VAL A 65 -1.39 -0.17 17.03
CA VAL A 65 -1.27 0.57 15.77
C VAL A 65 0.12 0.38 15.18
N ALA A 66 1.19 0.41 15.99
CA ALA A 66 2.55 0.08 15.53
C ALA A 66 2.62 -1.31 14.85
N GLU A 67 1.93 -2.33 15.38
CA GLU A 67 1.84 -3.64 14.73
C GLU A 67 1.17 -3.57 13.34
N ILE A 68 0.19 -2.69 13.15
CA ILE A 68 -0.48 -2.48 11.86
C ILE A 68 0.46 -1.76 10.87
N GLU A 69 1.13 -0.70 11.30
CA GLU A 69 2.04 0.07 10.43
C GLU A 69 3.25 -0.78 10.01
N LYS A 70 3.72 -1.69 10.86
CA LYS A 70 4.69 -2.71 10.46
C LYS A 70 4.19 -3.57 9.29
N HIS A 71 2.93 -4.00 9.32
CA HIS A 71 2.34 -4.74 8.20
C HIS A 71 2.17 -3.88 6.95
N HIS A 72 1.93 -2.57 7.09
CA HIS A 72 1.94 -1.65 5.96
C HIS A 72 3.34 -1.53 5.34
N GLU A 73 4.39 -1.39 6.14
CA GLU A 73 5.78 -1.40 5.66
C GLU A 73 6.07 -2.70 4.88
N GLU A 74 5.80 -3.86 5.49
CA GLU A 74 6.02 -5.17 4.87
C GLU A 74 5.33 -5.26 3.49
N ARG A 75 4.10 -4.75 3.39
CA ARG A 75 3.34 -4.70 2.13
C ARG A 75 4.00 -3.76 1.12
N TYR A 76 4.38 -2.55 1.50
CA TYR A 76 5.00 -1.60 0.58
C TYR A 76 6.36 -2.10 0.07
N ARG A 77 7.20 -2.68 0.93
CA ARG A 77 8.45 -3.32 0.52
C ARG A 77 8.23 -4.48 -0.44
N ALA A 78 7.21 -5.31 -0.20
CA ALA A 78 6.86 -6.39 -1.11
C ALA A 78 6.37 -5.90 -2.48
N LEU A 79 5.61 -4.80 -2.52
CA LEU A 79 5.15 -4.16 -3.76
C LEU A 79 6.31 -3.50 -4.51
N LEU A 80 7.19 -2.78 -3.81
CA LEU A 80 8.38 -2.17 -4.39
C LEU A 80 9.26 -3.22 -5.07
N LYS A 81 9.53 -4.32 -4.37
CA LYS A 81 10.26 -5.47 -4.93
C LYS A 81 9.59 -6.03 -6.18
N ASN A 82 8.26 -6.09 -6.24
CA ASN A 82 7.55 -6.54 -7.45
C ASN A 82 7.74 -5.57 -8.62
N ILE A 83 7.84 -4.27 -8.38
CA ILE A 83 8.12 -3.28 -9.42
C ILE A 83 9.55 -3.45 -9.94
N GLU A 84 10.53 -3.46 -9.04
CA GLU A 84 11.96 -3.57 -9.38
C GLU A 84 12.30 -4.85 -10.14
N THR A 85 11.62 -5.96 -9.78
CA THR A 85 11.82 -7.27 -10.43
C THR A 85 10.88 -7.52 -11.61
N ALA A 86 10.09 -6.52 -12.03
CA ALA A 86 9.05 -6.65 -13.06
C ALA A 86 8.06 -7.81 -12.81
N ALA A 87 7.86 -8.18 -11.55
CA ALA A 87 7.04 -9.29 -11.10
C ALA A 87 5.56 -8.92 -10.86
N VAL A 88 5.18 -7.66 -11.12
CA VAL A 88 3.80 -7.16 -10.97
C VAL A 88 2.82 -8.00 -11.79
N PHE A 89 3.14 -8.28 -13.06
CA PHE A 89 2.26 -8.98 -13.99
C PHE A 89 2.85 -10.25 -14.61
N LYS A 90 4.07 -10.63 -14.21
CA LYS A 90 4.77 -11.82 -14.68
C LYS A 90 5.39 -12.51 -13.48
N ARG A 91 5.10 -13.80 -13.27
CA ARG A 91 5.72 -14.59 -12.20
C ARG A 91 6.35 -15.84 -12.75
N GLY A 92 7.31 -16.40 -12.00
CA GLY A 92 7.94 -17.67 -12.33
C GLY A 92 7.00 -18.88 -12.20
N GLU A 93 5.93 -18.72 -11.42
CA GLU A 93 4.93 -19.76 -11.14
C GLU A 93 3.58 -19.44 -11.78
N VAL A 94 2.79 -20.47 -12.05
CA VAL A 94 1.39 -20.35 -12.49
C VAL A 94 0.57 -19.79 -11.33
N LYS A 95 -0.17 -18.70 -11.57
CA LYS A 95 -1.10 -18.09 -10.62
C LYS A 95 -2.46 -17.85 -11.27
N PHE A 96 -3.48 -17.74 -10.42
CA PHE A 96 -4.78 -17.21 -10.79
C PHE A 96 -4.70 -15.69 -10.70
N SER A 97 -4.97 -14.99 -11.80
CA SER A 97 -5.08 -13.53 -11.84
C SER A 97 -6.52 -13.14 -12.16
N GLU A 98 -7.06 -12.17 -11.45
CA GLU A 98 -8.43 -11.71 -11.59
C GLU A 98 -8.47 -10.26 -12.09
N CYS A 99 -9.34 -9.99 -13.05
CA CYS A 99 -9.60 -8.63 -13.51
C CYS A 99 -10.52 -7.89 -12.53
N ARG A 100 -9.99 -6.93 -11.78
CA ARG A 100 -10.74 -6.09 -10.83
C ARG A 100 -11.91 -5.32 -11.42
N ASN A 101 -11.94 -5.14 -12.74
CA ASN A 101 -13.03 -4.44 -13.42
C ASN A 101 -14.26 -5.33 -13.68
N CYS A 102 -14.07 -6.62 -13.98
CA CYS A 102 -15.17 -7.48 -14.46
C CYS A 102 -15.17 -8.91 -13.88
N GLY A 103 -14.22 -9.26 -13.02
CA GLY A 103 -14.11 -10.58 -12.40
C GLY A 103 -13.55 -11.69 -13.30
N HIS A 104 -13.06 -11.38 -14.51
CA HIS A 104 -12.48 -12.40 -15.38
C HIS A 104 -11.20 -13.00 -14.77
N ILE A 105 -11.20 -14.32 -14.55
CA ILE A 105 -10.07 -15.07 -13.99
C ILE A 105 -9.26 -15.72 -15.12
N ILE A 106 -7.94 -15.56 -15.05
CA ILE A 106 -6.97 -16.18 -15.95
C ILE A 106 -5.98 -17.00 -15.13
N VAL A 107 -5.66 -18.21 -15.62
CA VAL A 107 -4.65 -19.09 -15.03
C VAL A 107 -3.40 -19.07 -15.91
N GLY A 108 -2.27 -18.63 -15.36
CA GLY A 108 -1.02 -18.57 -16.12
C GLY A 108 0.11 -17.89 -15.36
N THR A 109 1.26 -17.77 -16.03
CA THR A 109 2.45 -17.09 -15.48
C THR A 109 2.46 -15.58 -15.76
N LYS A 110 1.52 -15.08 -16.57
CA LYS A 110 1.47 -13.68 -17.00
C LYS A 110 0.02 -13.21 -17.27
N ALA A 111 -0.34 -12.02 -16.79
CA ALA A 111 -1.60 -11.37 -17.15
C ALA A 111 -1.56 -10.84 -18.60
N PRO A 112 -2.66 -10.88 -19.38
CA PRO A 112 -2.67 -10.35 -20.74
C PRO A 112 -2.56 -8.83 -20.76
N LYS A 113 -2.09 -8.26 -21.88
CA LYS A 113 -2.00 -6.78 -22.05
C LYS A 113 -3.36 -6.10 -22.00
N VAL A 114 -4.40 -6.80 -22.44
CA VAL A 114 -5.80 -6.34 -22.51
C VAL A 114 -6.69 -7.46 -22.01
N CYS A 115 -7.65 -7.15 -21.15
CA CYS A 115 -8.64 -8.10 -20.67
C CYS A 115 -9.50 -8.57 -21.87
N PRO A 116 -9.61 -9.88 -22.13
CA PRO A 116 -10.37 -10.39 -23.27
C PRO A 116 -11.90 -10.22 -23.11
N VAL A 117 -12.37 -9.89 -21.91
CA VAL A 117 -13.80 -9.73 -21.62
C VAL A 117 -14.23 -8.26 -21.69
N CYS A 118 -13.58 -7.39 -20.90
CA CYS A 118 -14.00 -6.00 -20.75
C CYS A 118 -13.08 -4.99 -21.46
N THR A 119 -12.09 -5.46 -22.22
CA THR A 119 -11.12 -4.65 -22.99
C THR A 119 -10.27 -3.63 -22.19
N HIS A 120 -10.30 -3.69 -20.86
CA HIS A 120 -9.45 -2.85 -20.01
C HIS A 120 -7.99 -3.33 -19.98
N ALA A 121 -7.08 -2.42 -19.66
CA ALA A 121 -5.64 -2.66 -19.65
C ALA A 121 -5.18 -3.69 -18.61
N GLN A 122 -3.95 -4.21 -18.78
CA GLN A 122 -3.31 -5.16 -17.87
C GLN A 122 -3.29 -4.69 -16.40
N SER A 123 -3.26 -3.38 -16.15
CA SER A 123 -3.27 -2.76 -14.82
C SER A 123 -4.52 -3.07 -13.97
N TYR A 124 -5.55 -3.64 -14.59
CA TYR A 124 -6.75 -4.11 -13.89
C TYR A 124 -6.62 -5.53 -13.35
N PHE A 125 -5.59 -6.29 -13.74
CA PHE A 125 -5.37 -7.62 -13.19
C PHE A 125 -4.58 -7.56 -11.88
N GLU A 126 -4.98 -8.38 -10.92
CA GLU A 126 -4.23 -8.66 -9.69
C GLU A 126 -4.19 -10.17 -9.43
N VAL A 127 -3.31 -10.62 -8.53
CA VAL A 127 -3.32 -12.02 -8.08
C VAL A 127 -4.62 -12.26 -7.30
N ARG A 128 -5.38 -13.28 -7.70
CA ARG A 128 -6.63 -13.63 -7.06
C ARG A 128 -6.40 -13.94 -5.58
N ALA A 129 -7.13 -13.27 -4.70
CA ALA A 129 -7.20 -13.60 -3.29
C ALA A 129 -8.43 -14.48 -3.03
N GLU A 130 -8.22 -15.64 -2.40
CA GLU A 130 -9.32 -16.51 -1.93
C GLU A 130 -9.39 -16.37 -0.40
N ASN A 131 -10.45 -15.72 0.08
CA ASN A 131 -10.63 -15.32 1.48
C ASN A 131 -12.03 -15.65 2.03
N TYR A 132 -12.68 -16.66 1.45
CA TYR A 132 -13.98 -17.21 1.86
C TYR A 132 -13.88 -18.71 2.15
#